data_AF-A0A537M7P7-F1
#
_entry.id   AF-A0A537M7P7-F1
#
_cell.length_a   1.000
_cell.length_b   1.000
_cell.length_c   1.000
_cell.angle_alpha   90.00
_cell.angle_beta   90.00
_cell.angle_gamma   90.00
#
_symmetry.space_group_name_H-M   'P 1'
#
loop_
_entity.id
_entity.type
_entity.pdbx_description
1 polymer ?
#
loop_
_entity_poly.entity_id
_entity_poly.type
_entity_poly.pdbx_seq_one_letter_code
_entity_poly.pdbx_strand_id
1 'polypeptide(L)'
;MRFAGENLVFGLIAACLVPWILWTLERGVRNGRLPVGRAYVDRAERPGAYRFLLCLYAAAAFGVGFIAVDLLFNISSRIWS
;
A
#
# COMPACT_ATOMS: atom_id res chain seq x y z
N MET A 1 -21.98 12.62 -10.57
CA MET A 1 -21.83 11.42 -11.43
C MET A 1 -20.35 11.12 -11.52
N ARG A 2 -19.84 10.09 -10.83
CA ARG A 2 -18.46 9.62 -11.03
C ARG A 2 -18.47 8.78 -12.30
N PHE A 3 -17.64 9.12 -13.27
CA PHE A 3 -17.66 8.44 -14.56
C PHE A 3 -17.06 7.05 -14.40
N ALA A 4 -17.69 6.01 -14.96
CA ALA A 4 -17.19 4.64 -14.87
C ALA A 4 -15.72 4.49 -15.31
N GLY A 5 -15.23 5.38 -16.19
CA GLY A 5 -13.83 5.46 -16.58
C GLY A 5 -12.89 5.96 -15.47
N GLU A 6 -13.32 6.86 -14.59
CA GLU A 6 -12.50 7.34 -13.47
C GLU A 6 -12.18 6.20 -12.49
N ASN A 7 -13.18 5.41 -12.10
CA ASN A 7 -12.99 4.29 -11.19
C ASN A 7 -12.00 3.25 -11.76
N LEU A 8 -12.08 3.00 -13.07
CA LEU A 8 -11.20 2.05 -13.76
C LEU A 8 -9.75 2.57 -13.83
N VAL A 9 -9.56 3.88 -14.08
CA VAL A 9 -8.24 4.54 -14.05
C VAL A 9 -7.66 4.54 -12.64
N PHE A 10 -8.43 4.92 -11.63
CA PHE A 10 -7.97 4.91 -10.23
C PHE A 10 -7.65 3.48 -9.74
N GLY A 11 -8.45 2.49 -10.14
CA GLY A 11 -8.18 1.08 -9.87
C GLY A 11 -6.87 0.60 -10.50
N LEU A 12 -6.59 0.97 -11.75
CA LEU A 12 -5.33 0.64 -12.45
C LEU A 12 -4.11 1.31 -11.80
N ILE A 13 -4.22 2.59 -11.46
CA ILE A 13 -3.15 3.32 -10.75
C ILE A 13 -2.87 2.67 -9.40
N ALA A 14 -3.92 2.36 -8.63
CA ALA A 14 -3.80 1.70 -7.34
C ALA A 14 -3.21 0.29 -7.50
N ALA A 15 -3.62 -0.47 -8.52
CA ALA A 15 -3.07 -1.79 -8.82
C ALA A 15 -1.59 -1.76 -9.20
N CYS A 16 -1.12 -0.72 -9.91
CA CYS A 16 0.30 -0.50 -10.17
C CYS A 16 1.09 -0.06 -8.93
N LEU A 17 0.46 0.63 -7.98
CA LEU A 17 1.08 1.05 -6.72
C LEU A 17 1.30 -0.12 -5.77
N VAL A 18 0.43 -1.13 -5.76
CA VAL A 18 0.58 -2.32 -4.89
C VAL A 18 1.94 -3.03 -5.05
N PRO A 19 2.37 -3.45 -6.25
CA PRO A 19 3.67 -4.11 -6.42
C PRO A 19 4.83 -3.17 -6.10
N TRP A 20 4.68 -1.86 -6.35
CA TRP A 20 5.69 -0.86 -5.95
C TRP A 20 5.85 -0.77 -4.42
N ILE A 21 4.73 -0.75 -3.68
CA ILE A 21 4.73 -0.73 -2.22
C ILE A 21 5.30 -2.04 -1.68
N LEU A 22 4.90 -3.19 -2.23
CA LEU A 22 5.44 -4.50 -1.85
C LEU A 22 6.96 -4.56 -2.06
N TRP A 23 7.43 -4.08 -3.21
CA TRP A 23 8.86 -4.06 -3.51
C TRP A 23 9.63 -3.13 -2.56
N THR A 24 9.05 -1.98 -2.23
CA THR A 24 9.65 -1.05 -1.26
C THR A 24 9.73 -1.66 0.14
N LEU A 25 8.67 -2.36 0.56
CA LEU A 25 8.63 -3.12 1.80
C LEU A 25 9.68 -4.23 1.82
N GLU A 26 9.76 -5.04 0.76
CA GLU A 26 10.73 -6.13 0.66
C GLU A 26 12.17 -5.60 0.70
N ARG A 27 12.46 -4.51 -0.02
CA ARG A 27 13.76 -3.82 0.05
C ARG A 27 14.05 -3.29 1.45
N GLY A 28 13.06 -2.67 2.11
CA GLY A 28 13.22 -2.15 3.46
C GLY A 28 13.51 -3.26 4.48
N VAL A 29 12.80 -4.39 4.36
CA VAL A 29 13.00 -5.59 5.17
C VAL A 29 14.37 -6.22 4.94
N ARG A 30 14.79 -6.38 3.68
CA ARG A 30 16.10 -6.97 3.33
C ARG A 30 17.26 -6.09 3.77
N ASN A 31 17.13 -4.78 3.63
CA ASN A 31 18.19 -3.84 4.03
C ASN A 31 18.19 -3.57 5.54
N GLY A 32 17.13 -3.96 6.26
CA GLY A 32 16.95 -3.65 7.68
C GLY A 32 16.71 -2.17 7.96
N ARG A 33 16.35 -1.38 6.93
CA ARG A 33 16.19 0.08 7.00
C ARG A 33 14.88 0.47 6.34
N LEU A 34 13.99 1.10 7.11
CA LEU A 34 12.74 1.63 6.59
C LEU A 34 12.83 3.15 6.44
N PRO A 35 12.52 3.71 5.26
CA PRO A 35 12.50 5.15 5.06
C PRO A 35 11.31 5.77 5.81
N VAL A 36 11.56 6.87 6.53
CA VAL A 36 10.55 7.68 7.21
C VAL A 36 10.81 9.14 6.85
N GLY A 37 10.14 9.60 5.80
CA GLY A 37 10.36 10.94 5.25
C GLY A 37 11.79 11.10 4.71
N ARG A 38 12.60 11.94 5.36
CA ARG A 38 14.04 12.13 5.05
C ARG A 38 14.98 11.28 5.89
N ALA A 39 14.47 10.58 6.90
CA ALA A 39 15.27 9.75 7.81
C ALA A 39 15.11 8.26 7.50
N TYR A 40 16.00 7.44 8.05
CA TYR A 40 15.91 5.98 7.98
C TYR A 40 15.81 5.44 9.40
N VAL A 41 14.88 4.51 9.62
CA VAL A 41 14.81 3.75 10.87
C VAL A 41 15.49 2.42 10.64
N ASP A 42 16.61 2.21 11.34
CA ASP A 42 17.36 0.97 11.30
C ASP A 42 16.83 -0.03 12.35
N ARG A 43 16.70 -1.29 11.95
CA ARG A 43 16.30 -2.40 12.82
C ARG A 43 17.29 -2.60 13.96
N ALA A 44 18.58 -2.36 13.74
CA ALA A 44 19.63 -2.56 14.75
C ALA A 44 19.58 -1.49 15.85
N GLU A 45 19.19 -0.27 15.50
CA GLU A 45 19.17 0.87 16.43
C GLU A 45 17.85 0.96 17.21
N ARG A 46 16.71 0.76 16.54
CA ARG A 46 15.38 0.86 17.16
C ARG A 46 14.43 -0.25 16.67
N PRO A 47 14.58 -1.49 17.17
CA PRO A 47 13.81 -2.64 16.67
C PRO A 47 12.29 -2.52 16.90
N GLY A 48 11.86 -1.84 17.97
CA GLY A 48 10.45 -1.57 18.25
C GLY A 48 9.83 -0.60 17.25
N ALA A 49 10.47 0.55 17.02
CA ALA A 49 10.02 1.54 16.04
C ALA A 49 10.03 0.96 14.62
N TYR A 50 11.05 0.18 14.27
CA TYR A 50 11.15 -0.52 13.01
C TYR A 50 9.95 -1.46 12.76
N ARG A 51 9.62 -2.31 13.75
CA ARG A 51 8.48 -3.23 13.65
C ARG A 51 7.15 -2.49 13.53
N PHE A 52 6.96 -1.41 14.29
CA PHE A 52 5.75 -0.60 14.24
C PHE A 52 5.56 0.07 12.87
N LEU A 53 6.63 0.67 12.33
CA LEU A 53 6.64 1.24 10.99
C LEU A 53 6.38 0.19 9.92
N LEU A 54 7.02 -0.97 10.03
CA LEU A 54 6.78 -2.08 9.11
C LEU A 54 5.31 -2.50 9.10
N CYS A 55 4.69 -2.60 10.28
CA CYS A 55 3.27 -2.90 10.42
C CYS A 55 2.39 -1.82 9.77
N LEU A 56 2.71 -0.54 9.99
CA LEU A 56 1.99 0.57 9.36
C LEU A 56 2.08 0.55 7.84
N TYR A 57 3.28 0.32 7.30
CA TYR A 57 3.48 0.19 5.86
C TYR A 57 2.74 -1.03 5.30
N ALA A 58 2.76 -2.17 6.01
CA ALA A 58 2.02 -3.36 5.61
C ALA A 58 0.50 -3.11 5.64
N ALA A 59 -0.03 -2.46 6.68
CA ALA A 59 -1.44 -2.09 6.77
C ALA A 59 -1.85 -1.11 5.67
N ALA A 60 -1.00 -0.12 5.37
CA ALA A 60 -1.22 0.82 4.27
C ALA A 60 -1.21 0.11 2.91
N ALA A 61 -0.27 -0.80 2.67
CA ALA A 61 -0.21 -1.62 1.47
C ALA A 61 -1.48 -2.46 1.30
N PHE A 62 -1.94 -3.07 2.40
CA PHE A 62 -3.16 -3.87 2.41
C PHE A 62 -4.40 -3.01 2.14
N GLY A 63 -4.50 -1.82 2.75
CA GLY A 63 -5.58 -0.88 2.51
C GLY A 63 -5.62 -0.39 1.06
N VAL A 64 -4.47 -0.01 0.49
CA VAL A 64 -4.37 0.39 -0.92
C VAL A 64 -4.71 -0.76 -1.85
N GLY A 65 -4.24 -1.98 -1.56
CA GLY A 65 -4.58 -3.18 -2.33
C GLY A 65 -6.07 -3.50 -2.28
N PHE A 66 -6.70 -3.38 -1.11
CA PHE A 66 -8.13 -3.59 -0.96
C PHE A 66 -8.94 -2.56 -1.76
N ILE A 67 -8.58 -1.28 -1.68
CA ILE A 67 -9.21 -0.20 -2.47
C ILE A 67 -9.00 -0.44 -3.97
N ALA A 68 -7.80 -0.85 -4.38
CA ALA A 68 -7.51 -1.18 -5.78
C ALA A 68 -8.42 -2.30 -6.28
N VAL A 69 -8.56 -3.38 -5.52
CA VAL A 69 -9.44 -4.51 -5.85
C VAL A 69 -10.91 -4.07 -5.91
N ASP A 70 -11.38 -3.30 -4.93
CA ASP A 70 -12.77 -2.81 -4.91
C ASP A 70 -13.06 -1.91 -6.12
N LEU A 71 -12.14 -1.01 -6.48
CA LEU A 71 -12.24 -0.14 -7.66
C LEU A 71 -12.19 -0.93 -8.98
N LEU A 72 -11.29 -1.92 -9.09
CA LEU A 72 -11.10 -2.68 -10.33
C LEU A 72 -12.24 -3.65 -10.60
N PHE A 73 -12.71 -4.34 -9.56
CA PHE A 73 -13.76 -5.36 -9.65
C PHE A 73 -15.16 -4.80 -9.38
N ASN A 74 -15.26 -3.51 -9.01
CA ASN A 74 -16.51 -2.81 -8.77
C ASN A 74 -17.40 -3.54 -7.73
N ILE A 75 -16.77 -4.16 -6.73
CA ILE A 75 -17.44 -5.04 -5.76
C ILE A 75 -18.51 -4.27 -4.98
N SER A 76 -18.22 -3.02 -4.61
CA SER A 76 -19.16 -2.12 -3.95
C SER A 76 -20.39 -1.73 -4.81
N SER A 77 -20.24 -1.51 -6.12
CA SER A 77 -21.39 -1.15 -6.98
C SER A 77 -22.31 -2.33 -7.28
N ARG A 78 -21.79 -3.56 -7.21
CA ARG A 78 -22.57 -4.79 -7.43
C ARG A 78 -23.36 -5.22 -6.18
N ILE A 79 -22.96 -4.78 -4.98
CA ILE A 79 -23.67 -5.08 -3.72
C ILE A 79 -24.91 -4.18 -3.50
N TRP A 80 -24.93 -2.98 -4.09
CA TRP A 80 -26.00 -1.98 -3.94
C TRP A 80 -26.89 -1.83 -5.20
N SER A 81 -26.82 -2.77 -6.16
CA SER A 81 -27.73 -2.89 -7.31
C SER A 81 -28.59 -4.13 -7.21
#